data_AF-A0A957RCL8-F1
#
_entry.id   AF-A0A957RCL8-F1
#
_cell.length_a   1.000
_cell.length_b   1.000
_cell.length_c   1.000
_cell.angle_alpha   90.00
_cell.angle_beta   90.00
_cell.angle_gamma   90.00
#
_symmetry.space_group_name_H-M   'P 1'
#
loop_
_entity.id
_entity.type
_entity.pdbx_description
1 polymer ?
#
loop_
_entity_poly.entity_id
_entity_poly.type
_entity_poly.pdbx_seq_one_letter_code
_entity_poly.pdbx_strand_id
1 'polypeptide(L)' 'QWAAMQWALAQGCTTYDWWGAPADLDDADDGMQGVWQFKQGFGAEFQPHVGAWDYVISPVAYRALTESLPYILAGMRRLR' A
#
# COMPACT_ATOMS: atom_id res chain seq x y z
N GLN A 1 -12.97 -3.97 -13.18
CA GLN A 1 -13.23 -4.59 -11.86
C GLN A 1 -14.24 -5.71 -11.95
N TRP A 2 -15.48 -5.48 -12.41
CA TRP A 2 -16.49 -6.54 -12.55
C TRP A 2 -16.03 -7.78 -13.33
N ALA A 3 -15.51 -7.60 -14.56
CA ALA A 3 -15.01 -8.71 -15.36
C ALA A 3 -13.85 -9.47 -14.69
N ALA A 4 -13.01 -8.80 -13.91
CA ALA A 4 -11.91 -9.43 -13.18
C ALA A 4 -12.43 -10.29 -12.01
N MET A 5 -13.44 -9.81 -11.27
CA MET A 5 -14.11 -10.59 -10.23
C MET A 5 -14.83 -11.81 -10.80
N GLN A 6 -15.53 -11.66 -11.93
CA GLN A 6 -16.15 -12.80 -12.62
C GLN A 6 -15.12 -13.82 -13.09
N TRP A 7 -14.00 -13.36 -13.63
CA TRP A 7 -12.90 -14.24 -14.04
C TRP A 7 -12.32 -15.00 -12.84
N ALA A 8 -12.03 -14.31 -11.73
CA ALA A 8 -11.50 -14.95 -10.52
C ALA A 8 -12.48 -15.99 -9.95
N LEU A 9 -13.77 -15.66 -9.92
CA LEU A 9 -14.81 -16.61 -9.50
C LEU A 9 -14.86 -17.84 -10.41
N ALA A 10 -14.73 -17.66 -11.73
CA ALA A 10 -14.67 -18.78 -12.68
C ALA A 10 -13.42 -19.66 -12.51
N GLN A 11 -12.35 -19.14 -11.91
CA GLN A 11 -11.17 -19.93 -11.51
C GLN A 11 -11.34 -20.63 -10.15
N GLY A 12 -12.50 -20.47 -9.48
CA GLY A 12 -12.75 -21.04 -8.16
C GLY A 12 -12.12 -20.24 -7.00
N CYS A 13 -11.67 -19.01 -7.24
CA CYS A 13 -11.19 -18.12 -6.18
C CYS A 13 -12.36 -17.73 -5.24
N THR A 14 -12.11 -17.80 -3.94
CA THR A 14 -13.07 -17.39 -2.89
C THR A 14 -12.83 -15.98 -2.36
N THR A 15 -11.71 -15.37 -2.73
CA THR A 15 -11.28 -14.06 -2.24
C THR A 15 -10.75 -13.23 -3.40
N TYR A 16 -11.10 -11.95 -3.42
CA TYR A 16 -10.60 -10.98 -4.39
C TYR A 16 -9.84 -9.88 -3.63
N ASP A 17 -8.52 -9.87 -3.76
CA ASP A 17 -7.65 -8.88 -3.12
C ASP A 17 -7.67 -7.57 -3.92
N TRP A 18 -8.17 -6.51 -3.29
CA TRP A 18 -8.22 -5.16 -3.86
C TRP A 18 -6.91 -4.40 -3.75
N TRP A 19 -5.93 -4.96 -3.06
CA TRP A 19 -4.62 -4.39 -2.81
C TRP A 19 -4.69 -3.08 -2.00
N GLY A 20 -3.59 -2.33 -1.97
CA GLY A 20 -3.32 -1.22 -1.04
C GLY A 20 -4.48 -0.29 -0.68
N ALA A 21 -4.57 0.06 0.59
CA ALA A 21 -5.51 1.00 1.18
C ALA A 21 -4.71 2.10 1.92
N PRO A 22 -5.36 3.14 2.49
CA PRO A 22 -4.70 4.08 3.39
C PRO A 22 -3.90 3.35 4.47
N ALA A 23 -2.76 3.91 4.84
CA ALA A 23 -1.93 3.34 5.91
C ALA A 23 -2.62 3.46 7.28
N ASP A 24 -3.37 4.55 7.44
CA ASP A 24 -4.24 4.83 8.57
C ASP A 24 -5.63 5.18 8.03
N LEU A 25 -6.67 4.46 8.49
CA LEU A 25 -8.03 4.71 8.04
C LEU A 25 -8.62 6.00 8.63
N ASP A 26 -8.08 6.45 9.77
CA ASP A 26 -8.54 7.65 10.47
C ASP A 26 -7.86 8.93 9.92
N ASP A 27 -6.82 8.79 9.08
CA ASP A 27 -6.17 9.91 8.40
C ASP A 27 -7.00 10.35 7.18
N ALA A 28 -7.89 11.33 7.39
CA ALA A 28 -8.75 11.87 6.35
C ALA A 28 -7.99 12.58 5.21
N ASP A 29 -6.74 12.99 5.45
CA ASP A 29 -5.90 13.67 4.46
C ASP A 29 -5.06 12.69 3.61
N ASP A 30 -5.12 11.39 3.89
CA ASP A 30 -4.47 10.36 3.07
C ASP A 30 -5.07 10.36 1.65
N GLY A 31 -4.21 10.52 0.63
CA GLY A 31 -4.62 10.55 -0.77
C GLY A 31 -5.31 9.27 -1.26
N MET A 32 -5.23 8.16 -0.51
CA MET A 32 -5.89 6.89 -0.81
C MET A 32 -7.34 6.82 -0.29
N GLN A 33 -7.84 7.81 0.46
CA GLN A 33 -9.19 7.75 1.04
C GLN A 33 -10.30 7.59 -0.02
N GLY A 34 -10.20 8.29 -1.15
CA GLY A 34 -11.16 8.11 -2.25
C GLY A 34 -11.10 6.72 -2.90
N VAL A 35 -9.89 6.14 -3.01
CA VAL A 35 -9.69 4.78 -3.51
C VAL A 35 -10.26 3.75 -2.54
N TRP A 36 -10.11 3.99 -1.24
CA TRP A 36 -10.68 3.15 -0.19
C TRP A 36 -12.21 3.16 -0.20
N GLN A 37 -12.83 4.34 -0.29
CA GLN A 37 -14.29 4.47 -0.41
C GLN A 37 -14.84 3.74 -1.65
N PHE A 38 -14.13 3.82 -2.79
CA PHE A 38 -14.48 3.05 -3.98
C PHE A 38 -14.48 1.54 -3.71
N LYS A 39 -13.46 1.03 -3.01
CA LYS A 39 -13.34 -0.41 -2.67
C LYS A 39 -14.42 -0.86 -1.69
N GLN A 40 -14.76 -0.03 -0.71
CA GLN A 40 -15.86 -0.31 0.22
C GLN A 40 -17.20 -0.49 -0.50
N GLY A 41 -17.42 0.22 -1.61
CA GLY A 41 -18.60 0.03 -2.46
C GLY A 41 -18.76 -1.41 -3.01
N PHE A 42 -17.71 -2.21 -3.01
CA PHE A 42 -17.73 -3.63 -3.40
C PHE A 42 -17.70 -4.60 -2.21
N GLY A 43 -17.83 -4.09 -0.98
CA GLY A 43 -17.73 -4.89 0.24
C GLY A 43 -16.30 -5.29 0.59
N ALA A 44 -15.29 -4.52 0.15
CA ALA A 44 -13.90 -4.79 0.53
C ALA A 44 -13.69 -4.59 2.05
N GLU A 45 -12.98 -5.52 2.66
CA GLU A 45 -12.59 -5.48 4.07
C GLU A 45 -11.14 -5.00 4.21
N PHE A 46 -10.87 -4.21 5.25
CA PHE A 46 -9.50 -3.76 5.53
C PHE A 46 -8.72 -4.88 6.20
N GLN A 47 -7.65 -5.32 5.55
CA GLN A 47 -6.77 -6.38 6.06
C GLN A 47 -5.38 -5.80 6.36
N PRO A 48 -5.08 -5.44 7.62
CA PRO A 48 -3.73 -5.04 7.99
C PRO A 48 -2.80 -6.25 7.92
N HIS A 49 -1.60 -6.03 7.39
CA HIS A 49 -0.52 -7.01 7.36
C HIS A 49 0.58 -6.60 8.33
N VAL A 50 1.49 -7.53 8.63
CA VAL A 50 2.61 -7.32 9.57
C VAL A 50 3.61 -6.24 9.15
N GLY A 51 3.44 -5.65 7.96
CA GLY A 51 4.33 -4.65 7.41
C GLY A 51 5.65 -5.24 6.92
N ALA A 52 6.60 -4.35 6.61
CA ALA A 52 7.95 -4.72 6.22
C ALA A 52 8.82 -4.91 7.48
N TRP A 53 9.66 -5.94 7.46
CA TRP A 53 10.63 -6.25 8.51
C TRP A 53 12.03 -6.27 7.93
N ASP A 54 12.92 -5.47 8.49
CA ASP A 54 14.29 -5.34 8.01
C ASP A 54 15.27 -6.11 8.90
N TYR A 55 16.03 -7.03 8.30
CA TYR A 55 17.18 -7.64 8.96
C TYR A 55 18.45 -6.82 8.67
N VAL A 56 18.89 -6.05 9.67
CA VAL A 56 19.97 -5.09 9.51
C VAL A 56 21.34 -5.75 9.65
N ILE A 57 21.99 -6.04 8.53
CA ILE A 57 23.35 -6.65 8.48
C ILE A 57 24.43 -5.64 8.92
N SER A 58 24.30 -4.38 8.51
CA SER A 58 25.25 -3.30 8.84
C SER A 58 24.49 -2.09 9.39
N PRO A 59 24.53 -1.85 10.72
CA PRO A 59 23.77 -0.78 11.35
C PRO A 59 24.12 0.62 10.81
N VAL A 60 25.40 0.87 10.55
CA VAL A 60 25.88 2.19 10.08
C VAL A 60 25.40 2.47 8.66
N ALA A 61 25.54 1.50 7.75
CA ALA A 61 25.10 1.66 6.36
C ALA A 61 23.58 1.78 6.26
N TYR A 62 22.85 0.97 7.04
CA TYR A 62 21.40 1.02 7.09
C TYR A 62 20.90 2.38 7.57
N ARG A 63 21.47 2.89 8.66
CA ARG A 63 21.12 4.22 9.18
C ARG A 63 21.41 5.33 8.16
N ALA A 64 22.58 5.28 7.52
CA ALA A 64 22.93 6.26 6.50
C ALA A 64 21.92 6.24 5.34
N LEU A 65 21.48 5.06 4.90
CA LEU A 65 20.44 4.92 3.87
C LEU A 65 19.10 5.46 4.35
N THR A 66 18.58 4.99 5.49
CA THR A 66 17.21 5.34 5.93
C THR A 66 17.06 6.80 6.29
N GLU A 67 18.08 7.43 6.88
CA GLU A 67 18.08 8.86 7.17
C GLU A 67 18.24 9.71 5.91
N SER A 68 19.03 9.28 4.92
CA SER A 68 19.25 10.06 3.69
C SER A 68 18.12 9.91 2.65
N LEU A 69 17.44 8.77 2.63
CA LEU A 69 16.42 8.42 1.66
C LEU A 69 15.30 9.48 1.49
N PRO A 70 14.67 10.02 2.56
CA PRO A 70 13.60 11.01 2.39
C PRO A 70 14.08 12.28 1.67
N TYR A 71 15.32 12.72 1.92
CA TYR A 71 15.90 13.88 1.25
C TYR A 71 16.21 13.61 -0.23
N ILE A 72 16.75 12.42 -0.53
CA ILE A 72 17.00 11.98 -1.90
C ILE A 72 15.68 11.94 -2.69
N LEU A 73 14.65 11.30 -2.12
CA LEU A 73 13.32 11.20 -2.76
C LEU A 73 12.66 12.57 -2.93
N ALA A 74 12.78 13.47 -1.94
CA ALA A 74 12.28 14.83 -2.06
C ALA A 74 12.98 15.61 -3.17
N GLY A 75 14.30 15.45 -3.33
CA GLY A 75 15.06 16.03 -4.44
C GLY A 75 14.60 15.49 -5.79
N MET A 76 14.44 14.16 -5.92
CA MET A 76 13.98 13.51 -7.16
C MET A 76 12.58 13.98 -7.57
N ARG A 77 11.66 14.15 -6.61
CA ARG A 77 10.30 14.64 -6.90
C ARG A 77 10.26 16.08 -7.41
N ARG A 78 11.24 16.92 -7.06
CA ARG A 78 11.33 18.32 -7.51
C ARG A 78 11.91 18.46 -8.92
N LEU A 79 12.63 17.44 -9.40
CA LEU A 79 13.23 17.41 -10.74
C LEU A 79 12.26 16.86 -11.81
N ARG A 80 11.09 16.38 -11.40
CA ARG A 80 10.03 15.86 -12.25
C ARG A 80 8.90 16.88 -12.37
#